data_AF-A0A8S8YF37-F1
#
_entry.id   AF-A0A8S8YF37-F1
#
_cell.length_a   1.000
_cell.length_b   1.000
_cell.length_c   1.000
_cell.angle_alpha   90.00
_cell.angle_beta   90.00
_cell.angle_gamma   90.00
#
_symmetry.space_group_name_H-M   'P 1'
#
loop_
_entity.id
_entity.type
_entity.pdbx_description
1 polymer ?
#
loop_
_entity_poly.entity_id
_entity_poly.type
_entity_poly.pdbx_seq_one_letter_code
_entity_poly.pdbx_strand_id
1 'polypeptide(L)'
;MEWGSDPENFQITTGYVRIRHINRALMETWFREISLVDIDTLPDEGGILFTTWHPGGLIDPMLMMAALPGNLTFAAKHTLFKVPILGRIIRMAGAKPVHRAQDSSEGDGGNRSAKNSNLIESLGDAVAMGGRVAIFPEGVSHLEAHPVRLRTGAARILLHAIRKANAEGKARPNVVPLGLHYTDQHRFRERVSLQVNNPLPIPPLPGEDGAPAPTEAEFSEFGEQAYDRAWCSAITELLKSEMDRCNQAQETWEDRELIWRARRMVHVYRANQGQAPSGPLPYEQALLGSRRVRAAWQFKSEHEPELTERVESRFREHHSEMNQLGLRSWEISNREERISKRAFIKNLTYWIWSISWMLGVVSWGAVIGSIPPYMLTRVITNQYVKRESNKSGLGSMKILCSVVLYPIWWLMISIPIGWLISSPESPIQDVQLPSLILPLLAGIPWPLMAFIVLLWWPISARLHLRLYARASRSWRALRLGIKLRSGSVDWDTLLQTHAGLAGELATIGSGLVLPGDPDWVEPQSGMEDWEMVRVRGE
;
A
#
# COMPACT_ATOMS: atom_id res chain seq x y z
N MET A 1 13.55 -7.59 -2.41
CA MET A 1 13.78 -6.43 -1.53
C MET A 1 14.46 -6.98 -0.29
N GLU A 2 15.46 -6.29 0.23
CA GLU A 2 16.00 -6.64 1.54
C GLU A 2 15.20 -5.88 2.58
N TRP A 3 14.60 -6.62 3.51
CA TRP A 3 13.89 -6.01 4.62
C TRP A 3 14.90 -5.58 5.68
N GLY A 4 14.65 -4.44 6.34
CA GLY A 4 15.49 -3.97 7.43
C GLY A 4 15.63 -4.99 8.57
N SER A 5 16.80 -4.97 9.21
CA SER A 5 17.06 -5.66 10.47
C SER A 5 16.53 -4.84 11.65
N ASP A 6 16.15 -5.52 12.72
CA ASP A 6 15.82 -4.84 13.96
C ASP A 6 17.10 -4.37 14.67
N PRO A 7 17.08 -3.19 15.31
CA PRO A 7 18.15 -2.78 16.22
C PRO A 7 18.38 -3.79 17.35
N GLU A 8 19.63 -3.96 17.78
CA GLU A 8 20.05 -5.02 18.73
C GLU A 8 19.38 -4.92 20.11
N ASN A 9 18.93 -3.73 20.49
CA ASN A 9 18.26 -3.45 21.76
C ASN A 9 16.80 -3.94 21.82
N PHE A 10 16.19 -4.36 20.69
CA PHE A 10 14.81 -4.85 20.70
C PHE A 10 14.69 -6.31 21.12
N GLN A 11 13.95 -6.56 22.20
CA GLN A 11 13.55 -7.91 22.59
C GLN A 11 12.33 -8.37 21.78
N ILE A 12 12.59 -9.10 20.68
CA ILE A 12 11.55 -9.57 19.76
C ILE A 12 11.17 -11.00 20.07
N THR A 13 9.88 -11.28 20.19
CA THR A 13 9.44 -12.65 20.52
C THR A 13 9.62 -13.57 19.32
N THR A 14 10.03 -14.82 19.55
CA THR A 14 10.18 -15.83 18.49
C THR A 14 8.88 -16.04 17.71
N GLY A 15 7.73 -15.94 18.39
CA GLY A 15 6.40 -16.00 17.76
C GLY A 15 6.20 -14.87 16.76
N TYR A 16 6.51 -13.64 17.15
CA TYR A 16 6.41 -12.47 16.28
C TYR A 16 7.36 -12.58 15.08
N VAL A 17 8.60 -13.01 15.28
CA VAL A 17 9.57 -13.24 14.18
C VAL A 17 9.01 -14.21 13.14
N ARG A 18 8.39 -15.32 13.56
CA ARG A 18 7.78 -16.29 12.63
C ARG A 18 6.63 -15.66 11.83
N ILE A 19 5.76 -14.90 12.49
CA ILE A 19 4.66 -14.18 11.82
C ILE A 19 5.22 -13.14 10.85
N ARG A 20 6.27 -12.41 11.21
CA ARG A 20 6.92 -11.43 10.34
C ARG A 20 7.46 -12.09 9.07
N HIS A 21 8.12 -13.24 9.16
CA HIS A 21 8.60 -13.98 7.97
C HIS A 21 7.46 -14.36 7.02
N ILE A 22 6.34 -14.83 7.59
CA ILE A 22 5.13 -15.14 6.81
C ILE A 22 4.58 -13.87 6.15
N ASN A 23 4.47 -12.77 6.90
CA ASN A 23 4.00 -11.50 6.36
C ASN A 23 4.90 -10.98 5.24
N ARG A 24 6.23 -11.05 5.39
CA ARG A 24 7.20 -10.67 4.34
C ARG A 24 6.98 -11.47 3.06
N ALA A 25 6.85 -12.80 3.16
CA ALA A 25 6.58 -13.66 2.01
C ALA A 25 5.22 -13.36 1.34
N LEU A 26 4.18 -13.11 2.15
CA LEU A 26 2.85 -12.74 1.64
C LEU A 26 2.86 -11.37 0.96
N MET A 27 3.52 -10.37 1.54
CA MET A 27 3.62 -9.03 0.97
C MET A 27 4.42 -9.01 -0.33
N GLU A 28 5.54 -9.74 -0.42
CA GLU A 28 6.32 -9.87 -1.67
C GLU A 28 5.58 -10.63 -2.77
N THR A 29 4.67 -11.52 -2.38
CA THR A 29 3.79 -12.22 -3.32
C THR A 29 2.70 -11.27 -3.80
N TRP A 30 2.02 -10.62 -2.85
CA TRP A 30 0.89 -9.73 -3.08
C TRP A 30 1.26 -8.47 -3.87
N PHE A 31 2.37 -7.82 -3.52
CA PHE A 31 2.86 -6.62 -4.20
C PHE A 31 4.00 -6.95 -5.17
N ARG A 32 4.03 -6.26 -6.30
CA ARG A 32 5.17 -6.36 -7.25
C ARG A 32 6.35 -5.52 -6.87
N GLU A 33 6.11 -4.50 -6.05
CA GLU A 33 7.05 -3.49 -5.66
C GLU A 33 6.60 -2.97 -4.30
N ILE A 34 7.52 -2.98 -3.35
CA ILE A 34 7.36 -2.45 -2.00
C ILE A 34 8.47 -1.42 -1.87
N SER A 35 8.12 -0.21 -1.49
CA SER A 35 9.06 0.88 -1.17
C SER A 35 8.93 1.17 0.32
N LEU A 36 10.08 1.28 0.99
CA LEU A 36 10.17 1.68 2.39
C LEU A 36 10.97 2.96 2.43
N VAL A 37 10.36 4.04 2.91
CA VAL A 37 10.94 5.39 2.86
C VAL A 37 11.16 5.88 4.29
N ASP A 38 12.36 6.37 4.56
CA ASP A 38 12.80 7.02 5.80
C ASP A 38 12.67 6.17 7.07
N ILE A 39 12.77 4.83 6.96
CA ILE A 39 12.68 3.91 8.11
C ILE A 39 13.76 4.17 9.16
N ASP A 40 14.92 4.64 8.72
CA ASP A 40 16.09 5.01 9.53
C ASP A 40 15.91 6.33 10.32
N THR A 41 14.84 7.09 10.05
CA THR A 41 14.51 8.33 10.80
C THR A 41 13.70 8.08 12.07
N LEU A 42 13.36 6.82 12.37
CA LEU A 42 12.61 6.48 13.56
C LEU A 42 13.39 6.88 14.83
N PRO A 43 12.71 7.42 15.87
CA PRO A 43 13.35 7.72 17.13
C PRO A 43 14.06 6.50 17.75
N ASP A 44 15.30 6.70 18.20
CA ASP A 44 16.12 5.68 18.85
C ASP A 44 15.73 5.45 20.33
N GLU A 45 15.17 6.47 20.98
CA GLU A 45 14.75 6.45 22.38
C GLU A 45 13.24 6.62 22.56
N GLY A 46 12.73 6.07 23.67
CA GLY A 46 11.31 6.11 24.02
C GLY A 46 10.46 5.11 23.21
N GLY A 47 9.24 4.87 23.67
CA GLY A 47 8.28 4.07 22.90
C GLY A 47 7.68 4.86 21.75
N ILE A 48 7.15 4.15 20.76
CA ILE A 48 6.59 4.77 19.55
C ILE A 48 5.13 4.36 19.38
N LEU A 49 4.24 5.36 19.29
CA LEU A 49 2.88 5.20 18.82
C LEU A 49 2.81 5.55 17.33
N PHE A 50 2.72 4.54 16.48
CA PHE A 50 2.50 4.70 15.05
C PHE A 50 1.04 5.03 14.75
N THR A 51 0.82 6.02 13.91
CA THR A 51 -0.52 6.44 13.43
C THR A 51 -0.56 6.45 11.92
N THR A 52 -1.66 5.98 11.32
CA THR A 52 -1.85 5.94 9.86
C THR A 52 -3.34 5.75 9.55
N TRP A 53 -3.75 6.09 8.33
CA TRP A 53 -5.05 5.68 7.79
C TRP A 53 -5.09 4.18 7.48
N HIS A 54 -6.29 3.63 7.22
CA HIS A 54 -6.51 2.17 7.10
C HIS A 54 -7.20 1.70 5.80
N PRO A 55 -6.64 1.98 4.61
CA PRO A 55 -7.30 1.67 3.34
C PRO A 55 -7.22 0.17 2.95
N GLY A 56 -6.22 -0.57 3.43
CA GLY A 56 -5.93 -1.95 2.98
C GLY A 56 -6.55 -3.05 3.85
N GLY A 57 -7.17 -2.70 4.97
CA GLY A 57 -7.66 -3.68 5.95
C GLY A 57 -6.49 -4.50 6.49
N LEU A 58 -6.60 -5.83 6.54
CA LEU A 58 -5.54 -6.75 7.02
C LEU A 58 -4.17 -6.54 6.33
N ILE A 59 -4.13 -6.01 5.11
CA ILE A 59 -2.89 -5.75 4.38
C ILE A 59 -2.03 -4.71 5.12
N ASP A 60 -2.63 -3.67 5.69
CA ASP A 60 -1.92 -2.59 6.37
C ASP A 60 -1.10 -3.10 7.58
N PRO A 61 -1.69 -3.79 8.59
CA PRO A 61 -0.91 -4.30 9.70
C PRO A 61 0.10 -5.37 9.26
N MET A 62 -0.20 -6.18 8.23
CA MET A 62 0.77 -7.16 7.70
C MET A 62 2.00 -6.47 7.12
N LEU A 63 1.81 -5.41 6.33
CA LEU A 63 2.88 -4.62 5.74
C LEU A 63 3.70 -3.93 6.83
N MET A 64 3.04 -3.29 7.79
CA MET A 64 3.70 -2.62 8.91
C MET A 64 4.53 -3.59 9.76
N MET A 65 4.01 -4.79 10.07
CA MET A 65 4.78 -5.84 10.79
C MET A 65 5.97 -6.35 9.99
N ALA A 66 5.84 -6.43 8.65
CA ALA A 66 6.92 -6.86 7.77
C ALA A 66 8.05 -5.84 7.68
N ALA A 67 7.69 -4.54 7.69
CA ALA A 67 8.57 -3.41 7.42
C ALA A 67 9.21 -2.79 8.67
N LEU A 68 8.43 -2.55 9.72
CA LEU A 68 8.87 -1.75 10.87
C LEU A 68 9.70 -2.57 11.86
N PRO A 69 10.76 -1.98 12.45
CA PRO A 69 11.56 -2.66 13.45
C PRO A 69 10.79 -2.89 14.76
N GLY A 70 11.20 -3.90 15.54
CA GLY A 70 10.64 -4.25 16.84
C GLY A 70 9.29 -5.00 16.80
N ASN A 71 8.80 -5.42 17.97
CA ASN A 71 7.47 -6.01 18.09
C ASN A 71 6.40 -4.93 17.98
N LEU A 72 5.59 -4.97 16.93
CA LEU A 72 4.48 -4.03 16.76
C LEU A 72 3.20 -4.59 17.38
N THR A 73 2.61 -3.85 18.32
CA THR A 73 1.32 -4.18 18.92
C THR A 73 0.19 -3.42 18.24
N PHE A 74 -0.79 -4.15 17.71
CA PHE A 74 -2.01 -3.57 17.13
C PHE A 74 -3.20 -3.70 18.06
N ALA A 75 -4.08 -2.71 18.00
CA ALA A 75 -5.41 -2.78 18.57
C ALA A 75 -6.35 -3.48 17.55
N ALA A 76 -6.75 -4.74 17.80
CA ALA A 76 -7.55 -5.55 16.87
C ALA A 76 -8.95 -5.89 17.42
N LYS A 77 -9.92 -6.10 16.54
CA LYS A 77 -11.32 -6.42 16.91
C LYS A 77 -11.40 -7.64 17.83
N HIS A 78 -12.01 -7.49 19.01
CA HIS A 78 -12.10 -8.56 20.02
C HIS A 78 -12.72 -9.87 19.48
N THR A 79 -13.67 -9.80 18.55
CA THR A 79 -14.29 -11.02 17.98
C THR A 79 -13.30 -11.91 17.23
N LEU A 80 -12.22 -11.34 16.68
CA LEU A 80 -11.18 -12.10 15.97
C LEU A 80 -10.40 -13.03 16.92
N PHE A 81 -10.29 -12.67 18.19
CA PHE A 81 -9.61 -13.47 19.21
C PHE A 81 -10.39 -14.71 19.61
N LYS A 82 -11.71 -14.73 19.37
CA LYS A 82 -12.59 -15.88 19.64
C LYS A 82 -12.54 -16.94 18.53
N VAL A 83 -12.04 -16.59 17.35
CA VAL A 83 -11.96 -17.53 16.22
C VAL A 83 -10.83 -18.55 16.47
N PRO A 84 -11.10 -19.87 16.43
CA PRO A 84 -10.08 -20.90 16.60
C PRO A 84 -8.92 -20.72 15.62
N ILE A 85 -7.69 -21.03 16.05
CA ILE A 85 -6.43 -20.84 15.30
C ILE A 85 -6.08 -19.37 15.04
N LEU A 86 -6.98 -18.59 14.41
CA LEU A 86 -6.80 -17.17 14.13
C LEU A 86 -6.51 -16.37 15.40
N GLY A 87 -7.26 -16.61 16.48
CA GLY A 87 -7.02 -15.95 17.76
C GLY A 87 -5.68 -16.32 18.41
N ARG A 88 -5.06 -17.47 18.07
CA ARG A 88 -3.69 -17.80 18.50
C ARG A 88 -2.67 -17.03 17.66
N ILE A 89 -2.87 -16.98 16.34
CA ILE A 89 -2.02 -16.24 15.40
C ILE A 89 -1.99 -14.75 15.75
N ILE A 90 -3.15 -14.13 15.97
CA ILE A 90 -3.27 -12.70 16.31
C ILE A 90 -2.56 -12.37 17.64
N ARG A 91 -2.63 -13.28 18.63
CA ARG A 91 -1.87 -13.13 19.89
C ARG A 91 -0.36 -13.26 19.70
N MET A 92 0.08 -14.23 18.89
CA MET A 92 1.51 -14.37 18.53
C MET A 92 2.02 -13.16 17.74
N ALA A 93 1.16 -12.51 16.96
CA ALA A 93 1.46 -11.27 16.24
C ALA A 93 1.50 -10.03 17.16
N GLY A 94 1.29 -10.19 18.48
CA GLY A 94 1.40 -9.10 19.45
C GLY A 94 0.16 -8.20 19.55
N ALA A 95 -0.97 -8.56 18.94
CA ALA A 95 -2.17 -7.73 18.96
C ALA A 95 -2.97 -7.83 20.27
N LYS A 96 -3.58 -6.71 20.68
CA LYS A 96 -4.45 -6.56 21.85
C LYS A 96 -5.91 -6.38 21.42
N PRO A 97 -6.89 -6.97 22.15
CA PRO A 97 -8.29 -6.90 21.77
C PRO A 97 -8.94 -5.54 22.06
N VAL A 98 -9.78 -5.06 21.14
CA VAL A 98 -10.55 -3.81 21.22
C VAL A 98 -12.05 -4.07 21.07
N HIS A 99 -12.85 -3.41 21.90
CA HIS A 99 -14.31 -3.38 21.80
C HIS A 99 -14.77 -2.11 21.10
N ARG A 100 -15.38 -2.23 19.91
CA ARG A 100 -15.89 -1.09 19.12
C ARG A 100 -17.39 -0.91 19.36
N ALA A 101 -17.87 0.35 19.28
CA ALA A 101 -19.29 0.70 19.48
C ALA A 101 -20.25 0.04 18.48
N GLN A 102 -19.78 -0.31 17.28
CA GLN A 102 -20.56 -1.01 16.25
C GLN A 102 -20.73 -2.51 16.51
N ASP A 103 -19.97 -3.07 17.46
CA ASP A 103 -19.93 -4.52 17.74
C ASP A 103 -20.64 -4.90 19.06
N SER A 104 -21.25 -3.92 19.74
CA SER A 104 -21.99 -4.12 20.99
C SER A 104 -23.50 -4.17 20.72
N SER A 105 -24.17 -5.18 21.28
CA SER A 105 -25.63 -5.22 21.41
C SER A 105 -26.12 -4.07 22.29
N GLU A 106 -27.31 -3.52 22.03
CA GLU A 106 -27.95 -2.52 22.89
C GLU A 106 -28.05 -3.04 24.34
N GLY A 107 -27.32 -2.41 25.27
CA GLY A 107 -27.30 -2.79 26.70
C GLY A 107 -25.93 -2.77 27.40
N ASP A 108 -24.80 -2.81 26.69
CA ASP A 108 -23.44 -2.97 27.29
C ASP A 108 -22.71 -1.62 27.56
N GLY A 109 -23.45 -0.53 27.73
CA GLY A 109 -22.94 0.85 27.73
C GLY A 109 -21.89 1.17 28.81
N GLY A 110 -22.15 0.76 30.06
CA GLY A 110 -21.25 1.02 31.20
C GLY A 110 -19.97 0.16 31.17
N ASN A 111 -20.09 -1.09 30.75
CA ASN A 111 -18.98 -2.05 30.64
C ASN A 111 -18.00 -1.68 29.51
N ARG A 112 -18.51 -1.06 28.44
CA ARG A 112 -17.73 -0.61 27.28
C ARG A 112 -16.75 0.51 27.61
N SER A 113 -17.17 1.50 28.39
CA SER A 113 -16.31 2.64 28.75
C SER A 113 -15.10 2.15 29.56
N ALA A 114 -15.33 1.32 30.59
CA ALA A 114 -14.29 0.71 31.40
C ALA A 114 -13.33 -0.16 30.58
N LYS A 115 -13.85 -1.02 29.69
CA LYS A 115 -13.02 -1.86 28.81
C LYS A 115 -12.16 -1.05 27.83
N ASN A 116 -12.67 0.08 27.33
CA ASN A 116 -11.91 0.95 26.43
C ASN A 116 -10.83 1.74 27.17
N SER A 117 -11.09 2.17 28.41
CA SER A 117 -10.06 2.75 29.28
C SER A 117 -8.92 1.75 29.56
N ASN A 118 -9.24 0.50 29.92
CA ASN A 118 -8.22 -0.54 30.13
C ASN A 118 -7.35 -0.81 28.89
N LEU A 119 -7.92 -0.72 27.69
CA LEU A 119 -7.16 -0.83 26.45
C LEU A 119 -6.21 0.35 26.28
N ILE A 120 -6.70 1.58 26.46
CA ILE A 120 -5.89 2.80 26.36
C ILE A 120 -4.72 2.72 27.33
N GLU A 121 -4.98 2.35 28.58
CA GLU A 121 -3.97 2.16 29.62
C GLU A 121 -2.98 1.05 29.22
N SER A 122 -3.46 -0.13 28.79
CA SER A 122 -2.56 -1.22 28.39
C SER A 122 -1.68 -0.89 27.19
N LEU A 123 -2.20 -0.12 26.22
CA LEU A 123 -1.41 0.33 25.06
C LEU A 123 -0.44 1.44 25.47
N GLY A 124 -0.90 2.38 26.28
CA GLY A 124 -0.07 3.48 26.80
C GLY A 124 1.05 2.95 27.70
N ASP A 125 0.79 1.93 28.50
CA ASP A 125 1.80 1.20 29.29
C ASP A 125 2.87 0.57 28.41
N ALA A 126 2.47 -0.09 27.32
CA ALA A 126 3.41 -0.68 26.38
C ALA A 126 4.31 0.40 25.77
N VAL A 127 3.73 1.53 25.36
CA VAL A 127 4.47 2.67 24.80
C VAL A 127 5.37 3.33 25.87
N ALA A 128 4.90 3.54 27.10
CA ALA A 128 5.69 4.12 28.19
C ALA A 128 6.97 3.31 28.48
N MET A 129 6.89 1.99 28.30
CA MET A 129 8.01 1.07 28.53
C MET A 129 8.94 0.88 27.32
N GLY A 130 8.87 1.76 26.31
CA GLY A 130 9.71 1.67 25.11
C GLY A 130 9.13 0.76 24.00
N GLY A 131 7.90 0.28 24.16
CA GLY A 131 7.22 -0.56 23.19
C GLY A 131 6.74 0.21 21.96
N ARG A 132 6.41 -0.55 20.91
CA ARG A 132 5.92 -0.02 19.63
C ARG A 132 4.46 -0.43 19.43
N VAL A 133 3.58 0.55 19.35
CA VAL A 133 2.13 0.35 19.18
C VAL A 133 1.69 1.01 17.88
N ALA A 134 0.82 0.36 17.12
CA ALA A 134 0.17 0.95 15.96
C ALA A 134 -1.34 1.09 16.19
N ILE A 135 -1.87 2.27 15.86
CA ILE A 135 -3.29 2.56 15.91
C ILE A 135 -3.75 3.25 14.62
N PHE A 136 -4.94 2.89 14.18
CA PHE A 136 -5.64 3.56 13.07
C PHE A 136 -6.69 4.50 13.69
N PRO A 137 -6.44 5.82 13.82
CA PRO A 137 -7.25 6.73 14.62
C PRO A 137 -8.67 6.96 14.07
N GLU A 138 -8.93 6.70 12.78
CA GLU A 138 -10.28 6.62 12.20
C GLU A 138 -11.14 5.55 12.87
N GLY A 139 -10.49 4.46 13.30
CA GLY A 139 -11.12 3.30 13.87
C GLY A 139 -11.96 2.48 12.88
N VAL A 140 -11.94 2.75 11.57
CA VAL A 140 -12.64 1.99 10.49
C VAL A 140 -11.72 1.86 9.26
N SER A 141 -11.91 0.84 8.42
CA SER A 141 -11.30 0.79 7.08
C SER A 141 -12.29 1.36 6.06
N HIS A 142 -11.85 2.30 5.22
CA HIS A 142 -12.71 2.95 4.22
C HIS A 142 -12.08 2.98 2.81
N LEU A 143 -12.85 3.43 1.83
CA LEU A 143 -12.44 3.56 0.42
C LEU A 143 -12.32 5.04 -0.03
N GLU A 144 -12.47 5.99 0.89
CA GLU A 144 -12.30 7.42 0.59
C GLU A 144 -10.87 7.78 0.19
N ALA A 145 -10.73 8.87 -0.58
CA ALA A 145 -9.44 9.39 -1.03
C ALA A 145 -8.68 10.20 0.05
N HIS A 146 -9.27 10.34 1.24
CA HIS A 146 -8.75 11.10 2.38
C HIS A 146 -9.12 10.39 3.71
N PRO A 147 -8.34 10.61 4.79
CA PRO A 147 -8.70 10.18 6.14
C PRO A 147 -10.09 10.62 6.59
N VAL A 148 -10.83 9.71 7.24
CA VAL A 148 -12.15 10.01 7.86
C VAL A 148 -11.96 10.55 9.29
N ARG A 149 -13.01 11.14 9.89
CA ARG A 149 -13.04 11.69 11.27
C ARG A 149 -12.19 10.86 12.26
N LEU A 150 -11.08 11.45 12.73
CA LEU A 150 -10.21 10.86 13.74
C LEU A 150 -10.90 10.85 15.12
N ARG A 151 -10.61 9.81 15.89
CA ARG A 151 -11.01 9.68 17.29
C ARG A 151 -9.83 10.04 18.21
N THR A 152 -10.14 10.54 19.40
CA THR A 152 -9.15 10.93 20.43
C THR A 152 -8.38 9.76 21.06
N GLY A 153 -8.59 8.52 20.63
CA GLY A 153 -7.98 7.33 21.23
C GLY A 153 -6.45 7.34 21.17
N ALA A 154 -5.87 7.76 20.05
CA ALA A 154 -4.42 7.87 19.90
C ALA A 154 -3.82 8.93 20.86
N ALA A 155 -4.46 10.10 20.94
CA ALA A 155 -4.05 11.17 21.85
C ALA A 155 -4.12 10.75 23.33
N ARG A 156 -5.18 10.03 23.72
CA ARG A 156 -5.34 9.50 25.08
C ARG A 156 -4.28 8.45 25.43
N ILE A 157 -3.93 7.57 24.49
CA ILE A 157 -2.84 6.59 24.66
C ILE A 157 -1.51 7.32 24.87
N LEU A 158 -1.23 8.34 24.06
CA LEU A 158 -0.03 9.15 24.19
C LEU A 158 0.03 9.87 25.55
N LEU A 159 -1.04 10.54 25.97
CA LEU A 159 -1.09 11.27 27.24
C LEU A 159 -0.80 10.34 28.43
N HIS A 160 -1.44 9.16 28.46
CA HIS A 160 -1.18 8.13 29.47
C HIS A 160 0.28 7.66 29.42
N ALA A 161 0.81 7.38 28.22
CA ALA A 161 2.17 6.90 28.05
C ALA A 161 3.21 7.90 28.55
N ILE A 162 3.05 9.20 28.24
CA ILE A 162 3.98 10.25 28.70
C ILE A 162 3.94 10.38 30.22
N ARG A 163 2.74 10.45 30.82
CA ARG A 163 2.61 10.56 32.27
C ARG A 163 3.27 9.39 33.00
N LYS A 164 3.06 8.17 32.50
CA LYS A 164 3.67 6.97 33.07
C LYS A 164 5.19 6.94 32.87
N ALA A 165 5.67 7.28 31.68
CA ALA A 165 7.11 7.36 31.41
C ALA A 165 7.79 8.38 32.35
N ASN A 166 7.19 9.55 32.56
CA ASN A 166 7.69 10.55 33.50
C ASN A 166 7.72 10.03 34.94
N ALA A 167 6.65 9.37 35.39
CA ALA A 167 6.57 8.80 36.74
C ALA A 167 7.61 7.70 36.99
N GLU A 168 7.96 6.93 35.96
CA GLU A 168 8.91 5.81 36.04
C GLU A 168 10.34 6.20 35.58
N GLY A 169 10.59 7.47 35.27
CA GLY A 169 11.90 7.95 34.81
C GLY A 169 12.37 7.31 33.49
N LYS A 170 11.43 7.03 32.58
CA LYS A 170 11.69 6.47 31.24
C LYS A 170 11.80 7.59 30.20
N ALA A 171 12.44 7.27 29.07
CA ALA A 171 12.50 8.16 27.92
C ALA A 171 11.09 8.52 27.42
N ARG A 172 10.92 9.78 27.00
CA ARG A 172 9.62 10.32 26.57
C ARG A 172 9.11 9.56 25.34
N PRO A 173 7.85 9.10 25.33
CA PRO A 173 7.25 8.50 24.15
C PRO A 173 7.09 9.44 22.96
N ASN A 174 7.08 8.86 21.76
CA ASN A 174 6.91 9.54 20.49
C ASN A 174 5.61 9.11 19.79
N VAL A 175 5.05 9.99 18.95
CA VAL A 175 4.02 9.62 17.97
C VAL A 175 4.58 9.85 16.58
N VAL A 176 4.48 8.84 15.72
CA VAL A 176 5.04 8.87 14.37
C VAL A 176 3.93 8.58 13.35
N PRO A 177 3.54 9.57 12.52
CA PRO A 177 2.66 9.35 11.38
C PRO A 177 3.34 8.50 10.30
N LEU A 178 2.60 7.56 9.72
CA LEU A 178 3.03 6.77 8.58
C LEU A 178 2.14 7.07 7.37
N GLY A 179 2.78 7.20 6.20
CA GLY A 179 2.13 7.27 4.91
C GLY A 179 1.99 5.88 4.30
N LEU A 180 0.76 5.42 4.06
CA LEU A 180 0.50 4.14 3.37
C LEU A 180 -0.09 4.40 1.99
N HIS A 181 0.72 4.23 0.95
CA HIS A 181 0.30 4.51 -0.42
C HIS A 181 0.18 3.23 -1.24
N TYR A 182 -0.99 2.98 -1.78
CA TYR A 182 -1.26 1.86 -2.68
C TYR A 182 -1.57 2.38 -4.08
N THR A 183 -1.09 1.70 -5.13
CA THR A 183 -1.65 1.94 -6.47
C THR A 183 -3.07 1.38 -6.58
N ASP A 184 -3.32 0.21 -5.98
CA ASP A 184 -4.63 -0.36 -5.68
C ASP A 184 -4.44 -1.46 -4.63
N GLN A 185 -5.03 -1.26 -3.45
CA GLN A 185 -4.87 -2.16 -2.30
C GLN A 185 -5.61 -3.50 -2.45
N HIS A 186 -6.55 -3.63 -3.39
CA HIS A 186 -7.39 -4.82 -3.55
C HIS A 186 -6.97 -5.68 -4.74
N ARG A 187 -6.04 -5.20 -5.56
CA ARG A 187 -5.56 -5.88 -6.75
C ARG A 187 -4.18 -6.50 -6.53
N PHE A 188 -4.09 -7.77 -6.92
CA PHE A 188 -2.87 -8.55 -6.85
C PHE A 188 -1.80 -7.97 -7.79
N ARG A 189 -0.54 -7.96 -7.33
CA ARG A 189 0.66 -7.47 -8.04
C ARG A 189 0.68 -5.97 -8.30
N GLU A 190 0.02 -5.21 -7.44
CA GLU A 190 0.12 -3.75 -7.40
C GLU A 190 1.36 -3.29 -6.61
N ARG A 191 1.54 -1.98 -6.48
CA ARG A 191 2.69 -1.37 -5.79
C ARG A 191 2.25 -0.75 -4.49
N VAL A 192 3.14 -0.77 -3.51
CA VAL A 192 2.93 -0.12 -2.21
C VAL A 192 4.17 0.65 -1.77
N SER A 193 3.96 1.76 -1.07
CA SER A 193 4.99 2.46 -0.33
C SER A 193 4.54 2.66 1.11
N LEU A 194 5.43 2.39 2.05
CA LEU A 194 5.30 2.80 3.45
C LEU A 194 6.35 3.88 3.71
N GLN A 195 5.89 5.06 4.13
CA GLN A 195 6.74 6.20 4.45
C GLN A 195 6.67 6.50 5.95
N VAL A 196 7.82 6.62 6.59
CA VAL A 196 7.94 7.18 7.94
C VAL A 196 8.03 8.69 7.84
N ASN A 197 7.29 9.40 8.67
CA ASN A 197 7.33 10.86 8.73
C ASN A 197 7.89 11.31 10.08
N ASN A 198 8.19 12.61 10.17
CA ASN A 198 8.70 13.21 11.40
C ASN A 198 7.77 12.95 12.60
N PRO A 199 8.33 12.68 13.79
CA PRO A 199 7.54 12.60 15.01
C PRO A 199 6.73 13.87 15.24
N LEU A 200 5.50 13.74 15.74
CA LEU A 200 4.67 14.90 16.05
C LEU A 200 5.28 15.70 17.21
N PRO A 201 5.30 17.04 17.13
CA PRO A 201 5.63 17.88 18.26
C PRO A 201 4.56 17.71 19.33
N ILE A 202 5.01 17.42 20.55
CA ILE A 202 4.12 17.21 21.69
C ILE A 202 4.06 18.52 22.49
N PRO A 203 2.90 19.19 22.58
CA PRO A 203 2.76 20.42 23.36
C PRO A 203 2.94 20.15 24.86
N PRO A 204 3.15 21.21 25.67
CA PRO A 204 3.22 21.09 27.13
C PRO A 204 2.04 20.30 27.69
N LEU A 205 2.28 19.53 28.74
CA LEU A 205 1.27 18.65 29.33
C LEU A 205 0.20 19.46 30.09
N PRO A 206 -1.00 18.91 30.29
CA PRO A 206 -2.03 19.55 31.12
C PRO A 206 -1.46 19.95 32.49
N GLY A 207 -1.56 21.24 32.83
CA GLY A 207 -1.00 21.84 34.06
C GLY A 207 0.38 22.49 33.90
N GLU A 208 1.03 22.37 32.75
CA GLU A 208 2.26 23.08 32.41
C GLU A 208 1.96 24.41 31.70
N ASP A 209 2.91 25.35 31.77
CA ASP A 209 2.80 26.64 31.08
C ASP A 209 2.77 26.44 29.55
N GLY A 210 1.87 27.15 28.87
CA GLY A 210 1.63 27.01 27.43
C GLY A 210 0.86 25.75 27.00
N ALA A 211 0.28 24.98 27.93
CA ALA A 211 -0.56 23.85 27.59
C ALA A 211 -1.91 24.29 26.97
N PRO A 212 -2.48 23.53 26.00
CA PRO A 212 -3.82 23.79 25.48
C PRO A 212 -4.88 23.87 26.58
N ALA A 213 -5.58 25.00 26.65
CA ALA A 213 -6.61 25.25 27.65
C ALA A 213 -8.02 24.87 27.13
N PRO A 214 -8.91 24.35 27.99
CA PRO A 214 -10.30 24.11 27.64
C PRO A 214 -11.06 25.43 27.48
N THR A 215 -12.13 25.40 26.71
CA THR A 215 -13.11 26.49 26.70
C THR A 215 -13.91 26.54 28.01
N GLU A 216 -14.48 27.70 28.35
CA GLU A 216 -15.32 27.87 29.55
C GLU A 216 -16.48 26.84 29.59
N ALA A 217 -17.07 26.54 28.43
CA ALA A 217 -18.12 25.54 28.29
C ALA A 217 -17.62 24.12 28.60
N GLU A 218 -16.46 23.73 28.08
CA GLU A 218 -15.86 22.42 28.37
C GLU A 218 -15.45 22.28 29.83
N PHE A 219 -14.95 23.36 30.45
CA PHE A 219 -14.62 23.36 31.87
C PHE A 219 -15.87 23.22 32.74
N SER A 220 -16.96 23.93 32.40
CA SER A 220 -18.24 23.79 33.10
C SER A 220 -18.83 22.38 32.99
N GLU A 221 -18.59 21.66 31.90
CA GLU A 221 -19.11 20.30 31.69
C GLU A 221 -18.23 19.21 32.32
N PHE A 222 -16.89 19.33 32.20
CA PHE A 222 -15.95 18.26 32.54
C PHE A 222 -15.03 18.56 33.73
N GLY A 223 -15.08 19.77 34.29
CA GLY A 223 -14.22 20.21 35.39
C GLY A 223 -12.72 20.06 35.06
N GLU A 224 -11.93 19.56 36.00
CA GLU A 224 -10.49 19.31 35.82
C GLU A 224 -10.16 18.38 34.63
N GLN A 225 -11.07 17.47 34.26
CA GLN A 225 -10.86 16.59 33.10
C GLN A 225 -10.89 17.38 31.77
N ALA A 226 -11.39 18.61 31.77
CA ALA A 226 -11.43 19.46 30.59
C ALA A 226 -10.03 19.75 30.04
N TYR A 227 -9.01 19.91 30.90
CA TYR A 227 -7.63 20.12 30.46
C TYR A 227 -7.07 18.93 29.67
N ASP A 228 -7.27 17.70 30.16
CA ASP A 228 -6.87 16.48 29.45
C ASP A 228 -7.59 16.35 28.10
N ARG A 229 -8.86 16.74 28.06
CA ARG A 229 -9.66 16.69 26.83
C ARG A 229 -9.20 17.72 25.81
N ALA A 230 -8.95 18.97 26.24
CA ALA A 230 -8.41 20.03 25.39
C ALA A 230 -7.07 19.63 24.77
N TRP A 231 -6.17 19.08 25.58
CA TRP A 231 -4.88 18.56 25.12
C TRP A 231 -5.05 17.40 24.12
N CYS A 232 -5.95 16.46 24.41
CA CYS A 232 -6.22 15.35 23.50
C CYS A 232 -6.83 15.83 22.18
N SER A 233 -7.70 16.84 22.21
CA SER A 233 -8.27 17.46 21.02
C SER A 233 -7.19 18.13 20.17
N ALA A 234 -6.28 18.90 20.79
CA ALA A 234 -5.16 19.54 20.10
C ALA A 234 -4.25 18.53 19.38
N ILE A 235 -3.85 17.46 20.06
CA ILE A 235 -3.08 16.37 19.43
C ILE A 235 -3.89 15.68 18.32
N THR A 236 -5.20 15.52 18.49
CA THR A 236 -6.05 14.86 17.48
C THR A 236 -6.16 15.70 16.21
N GLU A 237 -6.27 17.03 16.32
CA GLU A 237 -6.27 17.92 15.15
C GLU A 237 -4.91 17.97 14.46
N LEU A 238 -3.82 18.01 15.23
CA LEU A 238 -2.47 17.93 14.67
C LEU A 238 -2.26 16.60 13.92
N LEU A 239 -2.69 15.49 14.51
CA LEU A 239 -2.67 14.17 13.86
C LEU A 239 -3.49 14.12 12.58
N LYS A 240 -4.63 14.80 12.55
CA LYS A 240 -5.49 14.86 11.35
C LYS A 240 -4.77 15.56 10.21
N SER A 241 -4.24 16.76 10.46
CA SER A 241 -3.47 17.51 9.46
C SER A 241 -2.26 16.70 8.97
N GLU A 242 -1.50 16.09 9.88
CA GLU A 242 -0.37 15.24 9.49
C GLU A 242 -0.81 14.02 8.68
N MET A 243 -1.93 13.37 9.01
CA MET A 243 -2.43 12.24 8.24
C MET A 243 -2.87 12.64 6.83
N ASP A 244 -3.52 13.80 6.66
CA ASP A 244 -3.94 14.31 5.35
C ASP A 244 -2.71 14.58 4.47
N ARG A 245 -1.70 15.24 5.04
CA ARG A 245 -0.42 15.53 4.39
C ARG A 245 0.33 14.26 3.99
N CYS A 246 0.56 13.36 4.96
CA CYS A 246 1.34 12.14 4.79
C CYS A 246 0.71 11.16 3.78
N ASN A 247 -0.62 11.14 3.65
CA ASN A 247 -1.31 10.20 2.76
C ASN A 247 -1.65 10.78 1.38
N GLN A 248 -1.23 12.02 1.12
CA GLN A 248 -1.60 12.79 -0.08
C GLN A 248 -3.12 12.81 -0.30
N ALA A 249 -3.87 13.11 0.77
CA ALA A 249 -5.33 13.18 0.75
C ALA A 249 -5.82 14.14 -0.34
N GLN A 250 -6.90 13.74 -1.03
CA GLN A 250 -7.57 14.56 -2.05
C GLN A 250 -9.08 14.50 -1.82
N GLU A 251 -9.79 15.54 -2.28
CA GLU A 251 -11.25 15.60 -2.17
C GLU A 251 -11.91 14.43 -2.93
N THR A 252 -11.44 14.17 -4.15
CA THR A 252 -11.97 13.10 -5.01
C THR A 252 -10.89 12.18 -5.56
N TRP A 253 -11.31 10.99 -6.00
CA TRP A 253 -10.45 10.07 -6.74
C TRP A 253 -10.04 10.60 -8.13
N GLU A 254 -10.85 11.45 -8.73
CA GLU A 254 -10.56 12.09 -10.02
C GLU A 254 -9.41 13.08 -9.90
N ASP A 255 -9.43 13.95 -8.87
CA ASP A 255 -8.36 14.91 -8.63
C ASP A 255 -7.04 14.20 -8.33
N ARG A 256 -7.10 13.11 -7.57
CA ARG A 256 -5.95 12.22 -7.39
C ARG A 256 -5.44 11.71 -8.74
N GLU A 257 -6.30 11.19 -9.61
CA GLU A 257 -5.88 10.71 -10.94
C GLU A 257 -5.22 11.82 -11.78
N LEU A 258 -5.74 13.05 -11.73
CA LEU A 258 -5.20 14.21 -12.43
C LEU A 258 -3.78 14.54 -11.96
N ILE A 259 -3.52 14.62 -10.64
CA ILE A 259 -2.17 14.82 -10.09
C ILE A 259 -1.21 13.72 -10.57
N TRP A 260 -1.64 12.46 -10.47
CA TRP A 260 -0.83 11.31 -10.90
C TRP A 260 -0.56 11.31 -12.40
N ARG A 261 -1.44 11.90 -13.21
CA ARG A 261 -1.26 12.11 -14.65
C ARG A 261 -0.34 13.30 -14.94
N ALA A 262 -0.51 14.43 -14.27
CA ALA A 262 0.34 15.62 -14.41
C ALA A 262 1.81 15.27 -14.10
N ARG A 263 2.06 14.62 -12.96
CA ARG A 263 3.39 14.07 -12.62
C ARG A 263 3.97 13.17 -13.72
N ARG A 264 3.13 12.32 -14.32
CA ARG A 264 3.53 11.40 -15.41
C ARG A 264 4.00 12.18 -16.63
N MET A 265 3.28 13.24 -17.00
CA MET A 265 3.61 14.12 -18.10
C MET A 265 4.91 14.87 -17.84
N VAL A 266 5.07 15.45 -16.65
CA VAL A 266 6.30 16.15 -16.24
C VAL A 266 7.50 15.21 -16.29
N HIS A 267 7.39 13.99 -15.75
CA HIS A 267 8.48 13.00 -15.79
C HIS A 267 8.90 12.66 -17.22
N VAL A 268 7.93 12.35 -18.09
CA VAL A 268 8.21 12.03 -19.49
C VAL A 268 8.86 13.20 -20.22
N TYR A 269 8.35 14.41 -20.01
CA TYR A 269 8.91 15.63 -20.59
C TYR A 269 10.38 15.81 -20.18
N ARG A 270 10.67 15.75 -18.87
CA ARG A 270 12.04 15.87 -18.35
C ARG A 270 12.96 14.75 -18.83
N ALA A 271 12.46 13.51 -18.92
CA ALA A 271 13.23 12.39 -19.43
C ALA A 271 13.61 12.56 -20.91
N ASN A 272 12.72 13.11 -21.73
CA ASN A 272 13.00 13.42 -23.13
C ASN A 272 14.03 14.55 -23.29
N GLN A 273 14.09 15.47 -22.32
CA GLN A 273 15.09 16.54 -22.26
C GLN A 273 16.43 16.09 -21.62
N GLY A 274 16.58 14.81 -21.27
CA GLY A 274 17.78 14.31 -20.59
C GLY A 274 17.93 14.77 -19.13
N GLN A 275 16.88 15.36 -18.54
CA GLN A 275 16.86 15.88 -17.18
C GLN A 275 16.34 14.87 -16.14
N ALA A 276 15.88 13.70 -16.58
CA ALA A 276 15.41 12.62 -15.71
C ALA A 276 15.70 11.23 -16.34
N PRO A 277 15.77 10.16 -15.53
CA PRO A 277 15.95 8.81 -16.04
C PRO A 277 14.82 8.38 -17.00
N SER A 278 15.18 7.72 -18.09
CA SER A 278 14.20 7.13 -19.00
C SER A 278 13.52 5.90 -18.38
N GLY A 279 12.22 5.75 -18.65
CA GLY A 279 11.45 4.57 -18.23
C GLY A 279 10.62 4.78 -16.97
N PRO A 280 10.05 3.69 -16.41
CA PRO A 280 9.19 3.78 -15.24
C PRO A 280 10.01 4.08 -13.98
N LEU A 281 9.53 5.02 -13.18
CA LEU A 281 10.10 5.33 -11.87
C LEU A 281 9.76 4.25 -10.83
N PRO A 282 10.67 3.99 -9.86
CA PRO A 282 10.32 3.39 -8.58
C PRO A 282 9.15 4.13 -7.92
N TYR A 283 8.37 3.41 -7.13
CA TYR A 283 7.10 3.92 -6.62
C TYR A 283 7.28 5.06 -5.61
N GLU A 284 8.29 5.01 -4.74
CA GLU A 284 8.69 6.12 -3.88
C GLU A 284 9.03 7.40 -4.67
N GLN A 285 9.79 7.29 -5.76
CA GLN A 285 10.12 8.44 -6.61
C GLN A 285 8.88 8.98 -7.34
N ALA A 286 7.96 8.08 -7.70
CA ALA A 286 6.68 8.50 -8.25
C ALA A 286 5.81 9.21 -7.21
N LEU A 287 5.84 8.80 -5.94
CA LEU A 287 5.15 9.48 -4.84
C LEU A 287 5.76 10.85 -4.55
N LEU A 288 7.09 10.95 -4.50
CA LEU A 288 7.79 12.22 -4.37
C LEU A 288 7.44 13.16 -5.52
N GLY A 289 7.46 12.67 -6.76
CA GLY A 289 7.04 13.46 -7.92
C GLY A 289 5.59 13.93 -7.82
N SER A 290 4.69 13.11 -7.28
CA SER A 290 3.28 13.49 -7.04
C SER A 290 3.19 14.62 -6.02
N ARG A 291 3.91 14.48 -4.90
CA ARG A 291 4.04 15.48 -3.84
C ARG A 291 4.55 16.81 -4.38
N ARG A 292 5.60 16.79 -5.21
CA ARG A 292 6.18 17.98 -5.86
C ARG A 292 5.20 18.70 -6.78
N VAL A 293 4.46 17.95 -7.61
CA VAL A 293 3.46 18.54 -8.51
C VAL A 293 2.35 19.19 -7.71
N ARG A 294 1.86 18.52 -6.66
CA ARG A 294 0.83 19.06 -5.77
C ARG A 294 1.30 20.35 -5.08
N ALA A 295 2.48 20.33 -4.47
CA ALA A 295 3.04 21.50 -3.77
C ALA A 295 3.22 22.70 -4.71
N ALA A 296 3.81 22.48 -5.89
CA ALA A 296 3.99 23.54 -6.88
C ALA A 296 2.66 24.09 -7.39
N TRP A 297 1.68 23.21 -7.62
CA TRP A 297 0.36 23.58 -8.11
C TRP A 297 -0.42 24.44 -7.10
N GLN A 298 -0.51 23.98 -5.84
CA GLN A 298 -1.18 24.71 -4.76
C GLN A 298 -0.51 26.06 -4.49
N PHE A 299 0.83 26.11 -4.45
CA PHE A 299 1.55 27.38 -4.31
C PHE A 299 1.20 28.34 -5.46
N LYS A 300 1.17 27.85 -6.70
CA LYS A 300 0.82 28.68 -7.85
C LYS A 300 -0.66 29.07 -7.90
N SER A 301 -1.58 28.27 -7.36
CA SER A 301 -3.00 28.66 -7.36
C SER A 301 -3.28 29.83 -6.42
N GLU A 302 -2.55 29.93 -5.30
CA GLU A 302 -2.66 31.06 -4.37
C GLU A 302 -2.03 32.33 -4.94
N HIS A 303 -0.90 32.22 -5.65
CA HIS A 303 -0.15 33.39 -6.12
C HIS A 303 -0.51 33.83 -7.56
N GLU A 304 -0.92 32.91 -8.42
CA GLU A 304 -1.23 33.12 -9.84
C GLU A 304 -2.52 32.37 -10.26
N PRO A 305 -3.69 32.68 -9.67
CA PRO A 305 -4.92 31.90 -9.84
C PRO A 305 -5.38 31.80 -11.31
N GLU A 306 -5.33 32.91 -12.06
CA GLU A 306 -5.75 32.94 -13.47
C GLU A 306 -4.90 32.01 -14.36
N LEU A 307 -3.60 31.89 -14.07
CA LEU A 307 -2.71 30.97 -14.79
C LEU A 307 -3.10 29.53 -14.49
N THR A 308 -3.27 29.20 -13.21
CA THR A 308 -3.61 27.83 -12.80
C THR A 308 -4.97 27.39 -13.31
N GLU A 309 -6.00 28.25 -13.26
CA GLU A 309 -7.34 27.90 -13.75
C GLU A 309 -7.33 27.60 -15.26
N ARG A 310 -6.60 28.41 -16.05
CA ARG A 310 -6.43 28.19 -17.49
C ARG A 310 -5.70 26.88 -17.79
N VAL A 311 -4.61 26.58 -17.08
CA VAL A 311 -3.85 25.34 -17.28
C VAL A 311 -4.69 24.13 -16.85
N GLU A 312 -5.44 24.24 -15.75
CA GLU A 312 -6.30 23.18 -15.25
C GLU A 312 -7.39 22.81 -16.24
N SER A 313 -8.10 23.82 -16.76
CA SER A 313 -9.18 23.63 -17.73
C SER A 313 -8.69 22.88 -18.97
N ARG A 314 -7.59 23.35 -19.58
CA ARG A 314 -6.96 22.67 -20.72
C ARG A 314 -6.46 21.26 -20.36
N PHE A 315 -5.94 21.08 -19.16
CA PHE A 315 -5.46 19.78 -18.70
C PHE A 315 -6.62 18.78 -18.51
N ARG A 316 -7.75 19.22 -17.95
CA ARG A 316 -8.98 18.40 -17.80
C ARG A 316 -9.61 18.06 -19.15
N GLU A 317 -9.63 19.00 -20.09
CA GLU A 317 -10.08 18.75 -21.46
C GLU A 317 -9.20 17.71 -22.17
N HIS A 318 -7.88 17.90 -22.16
CA HIS A 318 -6.91 16.92 -22.66
C HIS A 318 -7.00 15.58 -21.89
N HIS A 319 -7.41 15.63 -20.62
CA HIS A 319 -7.67 14.43 -19.84
C HIS A 319 -8.80 13.60 -20.43
N SER A 320 -9.94 14.25 -20.66
CA SER A 320 -11.13 13.67 -21.27
C SER A 320 -10.85 13.13 -22.68
N GLU A 321 -10.17 13.91 -23.54
CA GLU A 321 -9.84 13.50 -24.91
C GLU A 321 -9.03 12.20 -24.92
N MET A 322 -7.96 12.13 -24.13
CA MET A 322 -7.14 10.93 -24.05
C MET A 322 -7.90 9.71 -23.50
N ASN A 323 -8.86 9.92 -22.59
CA ASN A 323 -9.71 8.85 -22.08
C ASN A 323 -10.67 8.33 -23.15
N GLN A 324 -11.29 9.22 -23.93
CA GLN A 324 -12.15 8.86 -25.06
C GLN A 324 -11.36 8.09 -26.12
N LEU A 325 -10.13 8.54 -26.42
CA LEU A 325 -9.22 7.84 -27.30
C LEU A 325 -8.70 6.54 -26.69
N GLY A 326 -8.90 6.26 -25.39
CA GLY A 326 -8.35 5.10 -24.69
C GLY A 326 -6.82 5.06 -24.75
N LEU A 327 -6.17 6.21 -24.59
CA LEU A 327 -4.73 6.39 -24.59
C LEU A 327 -4.25 6.85 -23.22
N ARG A 328 -3.10 6.34 -22.80
CA ARG A 328 -2.40 6.81 -21.59
C ARG A 328 -1.26 7.77 -21.97
N SER A 329 -0.91 8.69 -21.07
CA SER A 329 0.10 9.74 -21.35
C SER A 329 1.46 9.22 -21.83
N TRP A 330 1.94 8.07 -21.34
CA TRP A 330 3.22 7.50 -21.76
C TRP A 330 3.15 6.70 -23.06
N GLU A 331 1.94 6.37 -23.53
CA GLU A 331 1.74 5.55 -24.73
C GLU A 331 1.93 6.37 -26.01
N ILE A 332 1.71 7.68 -25.93
CA ILE A 332 1.94 8.63 -27.01
C ILE A 332 3.41 9.10 -27.09
N SER A 333 4.17 8.94 -26.01
CA SER A 333 5.60 9.25 -25.98
C SER A 333 6.40 8.27 -26.85
N ASN A 334 7.44 8.76 -27.52
CA ASN A 334 8.32 7.99 -28.42
C ASN A 334 7.55 7.27 -29.55
N ARG A 335 6.53 7.93 -30.11
CA ARG A 335 5.68 7.36 -31.18
C ARG A 335 6.52 6.75 -32.31
N GLU A 336 7.52 7.47 -32.82
CA GLU A 336 8.39 7.01 -33.92
C GLU A 336 9.11 5.69 -33.61
N GLU A 337 9.68 5.57 -32.42
CA GLU A 337 10.33 4.34 -31.97
C GLU A 337 9.32 3.19 -31.90
N ARG A 338 8.13 3.46 -31.35
CA ARG A 338 7.05 2.46 -31.16
C ARG A 338 6.46 1.97 -32.47
N ILE A 339 6.35 2.82 -33.49
CA ILE A 339 5.86 2.44 -34.82
C ILE A 339 6.95 1.80 -35.69
N SER A 340 8.21 1.82 -35.28
CA SER A 340 9.32 1.26 -36.06
C SER A 340 9.15 -0.24 -36.35
N LYS A 341 9.64 -0.68 -37.52
CA LYS A 341 9.66 -2.11 -37.90
C LYS A 341 10.44 -2.95 -36.88
N ARG A 342 11.54 -2.41 -36.34
CA ARG A 342 12.37 -3.07 -35.32
C ARG A 342 11.61 -3.32 -34.03
N ALA A 343 10.87 -2.32 -33.52
CA ALA A 343 10.05 -2.48 -32.33
C ALA A 343 8.93 -3.51 -32.53
N PHE A 344 8.29 -3.51 -33.71
CA PHE A 344 7.28 -4.49 -34.06
C PHE A 344 7.83 -5.93 -34.03
N ILE A 345 8.94 -6.19 -34.76
CA ILE A 345 9.56 -7.53 -34.82
C ILE A 345 9.98 -7.98 -33.42
N LYS A 346 10.66 -7.11 -32.65
CA LYS A 346 11.08 -7.41 -31.27
C LYS A 346 9.90 -7.85 -30.39
N ASN A 347 8.81 -7.08 -30.38
CA ASN A 347 7.64 -7.40 -29.57
C ASN A 347 6.91 -8.65 -30.08
N LEU A 348 6.88 -8.88 -31.40
CA LEU A 348 6.30 -10.09 -31.99
C LEU A 348 7.08 -11.33 -31.56
N THR A 349 8.42 -11.30 -31.66
CA THR A 349 9.28 -12.41 -31.22
C THR A 349 9.10 -12.70 -29.74
N TYR A 350 9.11 -11.68 -28.87
CA TYR A 350 8.86 -11.90 -27.45
C TYR A 350 7.46 -12.45 -27.16
N TRP A 351 6.46 -11.99 -27.90
CA TRP A 351 5.11 -12.49 -27.75
C TRP A 351 5.01 -13.97 -28.16
N ILE A 352 5.49 -14.34 -29.35
CA ILE A 352 5.51 -15.73 -29.84
C ILE A 352 6.28 -16.61 -28.85
N TRP A 353 7.52 -16.23 -28.49
CA TRP A 353 8.34 -16.99 -27.55
C TRP A 353 7.61 -17.21 -26.22
N SER A 354 6.98 -16.16 -25.66
CA SER A 354 6.28 -16.27 -24.39
C SER A 354 5.07 -17.20 -24.50
N ILE A 355 4.30 -17.09 -25.58
CA ILE A 355 3.12 -17.94 -25.83
C ILE A 355 3.53 -19.40 -26.05
N SER A 356 4.61 -19.67 -26.80
CA SER A 356 5.11 -21.04 -27.02
C SER A 356 5.45 -21.73 -25.69
N TRP A 357 6.17 -21.06 -24.78
CA TRP A 357 6.44 -21.59 -23.45
C TRP A 357 5.19 -21.69 -22.57
N MET A 358 4.21 -20.81 -22.81
CA MET A 358 2.92 -20.87 -22.15
C MET A 358 2.00 -21.98 -22.69
N LEU A 359 2.33 -22.70 -23.76
CA LEU A 359 1.56 -23.87 -24.18
C LEU A 359 2.09 -25.17 -23.56
N GLY A 360 3.22 -25.12 -22.85
CA GLY A 360 3.86 -26.28 -22.23
C GLY A 360 3.48 -26.55 -20.77
N VAL A 361 4.31 -27.38 -20.13
CA VAL A 361 4.13 -27.87 -18.74
C VAL A 361 4.00 -26.74 -17.71
N VAL A 362 4.65 -25.60 -17.94
CA VAL A 362 4.58 -24.45 -17.03
C VAL A 362 3.16 -23.91 -16.91
N SER A 363 2.47 -23.69 -18.03
CA SER A 363 1.11 -23.17 -17.96
C SER A 363 0.11 -24.22 -17.57
N TRP A 364 0.23 -25.46 -18.05
CA TRP A 364 -0.69 -26.51 -17.61
C TRP A 364 -0.55 -26.78 -16.11
N GLY A 365 0.68 -26.74 -15.59
CA GLY A 365 0.96 -26.73 -14.15
C GLY A 365 0.25 -25.58 -13.43
N ALA A 366 0.42 -24.35 -13.92
CA ALA A 366 -0.23 -23.18 -13.34
C ALA A 366 -1.76 -23.22 -13.42
N VAL A 367 -2.32 -23.67 -14.56
CA VAL A 367 -3.75 -23.79 -14.83
C VAL A 367 -4.38 -24.78 -13.84
N ILE A 368 -3.84 -26.01 -13.78
CA ILE A 368 -4.35 -27.07 -12.91
C ILE A 368 -4.14 -26.68 -11.43
N GLY A 369 -2.95 -26.16 -11.09
CA GLY A 369 -2.59 -25.83 -9.72
C GLY A 369 -3.22 -24.56 -9.17
N SER A 370 -3.70 -23.63 -10.02
CA SER A 370 -4.10 -22.28 -9.57
C SER A 370 -5.48 -21.82 -10.02
N ILE A 371 -6.03 -22.29 -11.14
CA ILE A 371 -7.34 -21.80 -11.60
C ILE A 371 -8.47 -22.18 -10.64
N PRO A 372 -8.58 -23.44 -10.16
CA PRO A 372 -9.65 -23.82 -9.25
C PRO A 372 -9.70 -22.98 -7.95
N PRO A 373 -8.59 -22.83 -7.18
CA PRO A 373 -8.61 -21.98 -5.99
C PRO A 373 -8.81 -20.49 -6.33
N TYR A 374 -8.30 -20.01 -7.47
CA TYR A 374 -8.56 -18.64 -7.93
C TYR A 374 -10.05 -18.38 -8.20
N MET A 375 -10.73 -19.29 -8.92
CA MET A 375 -12.15 -19.15 -9.23
C MET A 375 -13.01 -19.24 -7.98
N LEU A 376 -12.69 -20.16 -7.05
CA LEU A 376 -13.37 -20.26 -5.78
C LEU A 376 -13.19 -18.99 -4.93
N THR A 377 -11.97 -18.45 -4.87
CA THR A 377 -11.68 -17.17 -4.22
C THR A 377 -12.52 -16.04 -4.83
N ARG A 378 -12.64 -16.00 -6.17
CA ARG A 378 -13.45 -15.02 -6.88
C ARG A 378 -14.93 -15.13 -6.52
N VAL A 379 -15.49 -16.34 -6.44
CA VAL A 379 -16.89 -16.56 -6.04
C VAL A 379 -17.13 -16.08 -4.62
N ILE A 380 -16.26 -16.47 -3.66
CA ILE A 380 -16.37 -16.08 -2.25
C ILE A 380 -16.29 -14.56 -2.10
N THR A 381 -15.29 -13.94 -2.73
CA THR A 381 -15.07 -12.49 -2.62
C THR A 381 -16.16 -11.68 -3.31
N ASN A 382 -16.66 -12.11 -4.47
CA ASN A 382 -17.81 -11.48 -5.13
C ASN A 382 -19.07 -11.53 -4.25
N GLN A 383 -19.30 -12.65 -3.55
CA GLN A 383 -20.42 -12.77 -2.63
C GLN A 383 -20.23 -11.88 -1.39
N TYR A 384 -19.01 -11.80 -0.86
CA TYR A 384 -18.66 -10.99 0.30
C TYR A 384 -18.85 -9.48 0.05
N VAL A 385 -18.47 -9.00 -1.13
CA VAL A 385 -18.51 -7.58 -1.52
C VAL A 385 -19.92 -7.08 -1.92
N LYS A 386 -20.92 -7.97 -2.03
CA LYS A 386 -22.32 -7.55 -2.23
C LYS A 386 -22.82 -6.60 -1.15
N ARG A 387 -22.24 -6.66 0.06
CA ARG A 387 -22.49 -5.69 1.13
C ARG A 387 -21.49 -4.55 1.01
N GLU A 388 -21.99 -3.32 0.92
CA GLU A 388 -21.16 -2.12 0.76
C GLU A 388 -20.12 -1.96 1.89
N SER A 389 -20.50 -2.26 3.12
CA SER A 389 -19.61 -2.23 4.29
C SER A 389 -18.41 -3.19 4.20
N ASN A 390 -18.44 -4.17 3.29
CA ASN A 390 -17.37 -5.14 3.10
C ASN A 390 -16.40 -4.77 1.97
N LYS A 391 -16.68 -3.71 1.20
CA LYS A 391 -15.86 -3.35 0.02
C LYS A 391 -14.40 -3.04 0.42
N SER A 392 -14.18 -2.34 1.53
CA SER A 392 -12.83 -2.04 2.06
C SER A 392 -12.05 -3.29 2.50
N GLY A 393 -12.73 -4.41 2.77
CA GLY A 393 -12.12 -5.68 3.14
C GLY A 393 -11.77 -6.60 1.96
N LEU A 394 -11.99 -6.20 0.70
CA LEU A 394 -11.84 -7.08 -0.46
C LEU A 394 -10.43 -7.70 -0.59
N GLY A 395 -9.39 -6.87 -0.51
CA GLY A 395 -8.00 -7.32 -0.58
C GLY A 395 -7.67 -8.31 0.55
N SER A 396 -8.12 -8.00 1.76
CA SER A 396 -7.96 -8.86 2.94
C SER A 396 -8.61 -10.23 2.75
N MET A 397 -9.84 -10.25 2.22
CA MET A 397 -10.57 -11.50 1.96
C MET A 397 -9.88 -12.34 0.87
N LYS A 398 -9.36 -11.70 -0.19
CA LYS A 398 -8.58 -12.40 -1.23
C LYS A 398 -7.37 -13.11 -0.63
N ILE A 399 -6.59 -12.44 0.22
CA ILE A 399 -5.41 -13.03 0.87
C ILE A 399 -5.84 -14.17 1.79
N LEU A 400 -6.82 -13.94 2.67
CA LEU A 400 -7.26 -14.95 3.65
C LEU A 400 -7.76 -16.22 2.95
N CYS A 401 -8.62 -16.08 1.93
CA CYS A 401 -9.07 -17.21 1.12
C CYS A 401 -7.90 -17.90 0.41
N SER A 402 -6.95 -17.14 -0.15
CA SER A 402 -5.83 -17.71 -0.91
C SER A 402 -4.88 -18.52 -0.03
N VAL A 403 -4.57 -18.03 1.18
CA VAL A 403 -3.69 -18.73 2.14
C VAL A 403 -4.28 -20.08 2.57
N VAL A 404 -5.60 -20.23 2.56
CA VAL A 404 -6.28 -21.49 2.91
C VAL A 404 -6.50 -22.38 1.70
N LEU A 405 -7.07 -21.85 0.62
CA LEU A 405 -7.54 -22.63 -0.52
C LEU A 405 -6.39 -23.22 -1.35
N TYR A 406 -5.31 -22.48 -1.55
CA TYR A 406 -4.20 -22.96 -2.39
C TYR A 406 -3.47 -24.16 -1.79
N PRO A 407 -3.04 -24.15 -0.51
CA PRO A 407 -2.37 -25.32 0.08
C PRO A 407 -3.25 -26.56 0.10
N ILE A 408 -4.55 -26.42 0.42
CA ILE A 408 -5.50 -27.53 0.41
C ILE A 408 -5.64 -28.10 -1.00
N TRP A 409 -5.82 -27.23 -2.00
CA TRP A 409 -5.92 -27.64 -3.40
C TRP A 409 -4.65 -28.35 -3.88
N TRP A 410 -3.48 -27.78 -3.59
CA TRP A 410 -2.19 -28.37 -3.96
C TRP A 410 -1.99 -29.74 -3.35
N LEU A 411 -2.26 -29.91 -2.05
CA LEU A 411 -2.16 -31.21 -1.39
C LEU A 411 -3.11 -32.24 -2.04
N MET A 412 -4.36 -31.84 -2.27
CA MET A 412 -5.40 -32.70 -2.83
C MET A 412 -5.08 -33.15 -4.26
N ILE A 413 -4.54 -32.27 -5.11
CA ILE A 413 -4.28 -32.57 -6.52
C ILE A 413 -2.92 -33.25 -6.74
N SER A 414 -1.96 -33.08 -5.81
CA SER A 414 -0.62 -33.66 -5.95
C SER A 414 -0.61 -35.18 -5.84
N ILE A 415 -1.44 -35.74 -4.96
CA ILE A 415 -1.56 -37.19 -4.77
C ILE A 415 -2.02 -37.91 -6.04
N PRO A 416 -3.20 -37.58 -6.63
CA PRO A 416 -3.67 -38.26 -7.83
C PRO A 416 -2.75 -38.02 -9.03
N ILE A 417 -2.14 -36.83 -9.17
CA ILE A 417 -1.22 -36.56 -10.27
C ILE A 417 0.11 -37.32 -10.09
N GLY A 418 0.64 -37.40 -8.88
CA GLY A 418 1.84 -38.19 -8.59
C GLY A 418 1.62 -39.68 -8.86
N TRP A 419 0.45 -40.20 -8.46
CA TRP A 419 0.04 -41.57 -8.79
C TRP A 419 -0.10 -41.77 -10.30
N LEU A 420 -0.76 -40.84 -11.01
CA LEU A 420 -0.97 -40.94 -12.45
C LEU A 420 0.34 -40.90 -13.26
N ILE A 421 1.34 -40.14 -12.82
CA ILE A 421 2.64 -40.04 -13.50
C ILE A 421 3.52 -41.27 -13.25
N SER A 422 3.49 -41.83 -12.05
CA SER A 422 4.54 -42.75 -11.58
C SER A 422 4.06 -44.10 -11.04
N SER A 423 2.75 -44.33 -10.90
CA SER A 423 2.25 -45.64 -10.51
C SER A 423 2.40 -46.64 -11.66
N PRO A 424 2.90 -47.86 -11.41
CA PRO A 424 2.88 -48.94 -12.40
C PRO A 424 1.46 -49.31 -12.84
N GLU A 425 0.46 -49.10 -11.97
CA GLU A 425 -0.96 -49.34 -12.26
C GLU A 425 -1.64 -48.17 -12.97
N SER A 426 -0.90 -47.12 -13.30
CA SER A 426 -1.47 -45.95 -13.97
C SER A 426 -1.80 -46.27 -15.42
N PRO A 427 -2.99 -45.89 -15.91
CA PRO A 427 -3.38 -46.08 -17.30
C PRO A 427 -2.49 -45.30 -18.29
N ILE A 428 -1.70 -44.34 -17.81
CA ILE A 428 -0.75 -43.60 -18.65
C ILE A 428 0.46 -44.46 -19.04
N GLN A 429 0.83 -45.48 -18.25
CA GLN A 429 1.98 -46.33 -18.55
C GLN A 429 1.78 -47.17 -19.82
N ASP A 430 0.52 -47.52 -20.12
CA ASP A 430 0.16 -48.31 -21.29
C ASP A 430 0.08 -47.47 -22.58
N VAL A 431 0.14 -46.13 -22.48
CA VAL A 431 0.05 -45.24 -23.64
C VAL A 431 1.46 -44.99 -24.18
N GLN A 432 1.70 -45.38 -25.45
CA GLN A 432 2.92 -45.04 -26.17
C GLN A 432 2.98 -43.55 -26.52
N LEU A 433 3.26 -42.72 -25.51
CA LEU A 433 3.48 -41.29 -25.70
C LEU A 433 4.90 -41.05 -26.23
N PRO A 434 5.08 -40.31 -27.33
CA PRO A 434 6.40 -39.91 -27.81
C PRO A 434 6.97 -38.83 -26.88
N SER A 435 7.45 -39.25 -25.71
CA SER A 435 7.96 -38.35 -24.69
C SER A 435 9.24 -38.90 -24.07
N LEU A 436 10.27 -38.05 -24.01
CA LEU A 436 11.53 -38.37 -23.34
C LEU A 436 11.44 -38.17 -21.82
N ILE A 437 10.45 -37.41 -21.36
CA ILE A 437 10.34 -36.94 -19.97
C ILE A 437 9.50 -37.89 -19.12
N LEU A 438 8.37 -38.37 -19.65
CA LEU A 438 7.44 -39.20 -18.88
C LEU A 438 8.06 -40.52 -18.40
N PRO A 439 8.86 -41.26 -19.21
CA PRO A 439 9.52 -42.48 -18.74
C PRO A 439 10.51 -42.21 -17.60
N LEU A 440 11.20 -41.05 -17.62
CA LEU A 440 12.12 -40.66 -16.56
C LEU A 440 11.39 -40.34 -15.26
N LEU A 441 10.25 -39.65 -15.35
CA LEU A 441 9.39 -39.35 -14.20
C LEU A 441 8.70 -40.61 -13.65
N ALA A 442 8.34 -41.56 -14.50
CA ALA A 442 7.71 -42.81 -14.11
C ALA A 442 8.61 -43.69 -13.21
N GLY A 443 9.93 -43.57 -13.34
CA GLY A 443 10.90 -44.28 -12.49
C GLY A 443 10.97 -43.79 -11.03
N ILE A 444 10.34 -42.65 -10.69
CA ILE A 444 10.32 -42.11 -9.34
C ILE A 444 9.16 -42.74 -8.57
N PRO A 445 9.33 -43.20 -7.31
CA PRO A 445 8.21 -43.70 -6.51
C PRO A 445 7.07 -42.68 -6.41
N TRP A 446 5.83 -43.11 -6.66
CA TRP A 446 4.69 -42.19 -6.76
C TRP A 446 4.46 -41.27 -5.54
N PRO A 447 4.73 -41.66 -4.27
CA PRO A 447 4.60 -40.73 -3.15
C PRO A 447 5.65 -39.60 -3.21
N LEU A 448 6.86 -39.91 -3.67
CA LEU A 448 7.91 -38.92 -3.90
C LEU A 448 7.55 -38.03 -5.09
N MET A 449 6.97 -38.60 -6.16
CA MET A 449 6.44 -37.81 -7.27
C MET A 449 5.35 -36.85 -6.80
N ALA A 450 4.41 -37.29 -5.97
CA ALA A 450 3.38 -36.42 -5.40
C ALA A 450 3.99 -35.25 -4.60
N PHE A 451 5.06 -35.49 -3.84
CA PHE A 451 5.78 -34.43 -3.15
C PHE A 451 6.49 -33.46 -4.11
N ILE A 452 7.12 -33.96 -5.17
CA ILE A 452 7.73 -33.12 -6.21
C ILE A 452 6.67 -32.23 -6.89
N VAL A 453 5.53 -32.83 -7.24
CA VAL A 453 4.39 -32.13 -7.85
C VAL A 453 3.82 -31.06 -6.90
N LEU A 454 3.74 -31.35 -5.60
CA LEU A 454 3.32 -30.39 -4.57
C LEU A 454 4.18 -29.12 -4.59
N LEU A 455 5.50 -29.26 -4.73
CA LEU A 455 6.43 -28.14 -4.84
C LEU A 455 6.39 -27.47 -6.23
N TRP A 456 6.02 -28.20 -7.28
CA TRP A 456 5.92 -27.70 -8.65
C TRP A 456 4.78 -26.68 -8.83
N TRP A 457 3.65 -26.82 -8.14
CA TRP A 457 2.51 -25.91 -8.29
C TRP A 457 2.85 -24.43 -8.09
N PRO A 458 3.43 -23.99 -6.95
CA PRO A 458 3.80 -22.58 -6.78
C PRO A 458 4.87 -22.11 -7.79
N ILE A 459 5.80 -22.99 -8.17
CA ILE A 459 6.87 -22.67 -9.12
C ILE A 459 6.29 -22.41 -10.50
N SER A 460 5.44 -23.33 -10.99
CA SER A 460 4.77 -23.22 -12.29
C SER A 460 3.89 -21.97 -12.36
N ALA A 461 3.12 -21.66 -11.31
CA ALA A 461 2.34 -20.43 -11.21
C ALA A 461 3.22 -19.17 -11.33
N ARG A 462 4.35 -19.12 -10.62
CA ARG A 462 5.29 -17.98 -10.67
C ARG A 462 5.92 -17.81 -12.05
N LEU A 463 6.32 -18.91 -12.69
CA LEU A 463 6.87 -18.91 -14.05
C LEU A 463 5.81 -18.47 -15.07
N HIS A 464 4.59 -18.99 -14.95
CA HIS A 464 3.46 -18.60 -15.79
C HIS A 464 3.17 -17.11 -15.68
N LEU A 465 3.13 -16.53 -14.48
CA LEU A 465 2.94 -15.09 -14.29
C LEU A 465 4.04 -14.25 -14.95
N ARG A 466 5.29 -14.71 -14.93
CA ARG A 466 6.42 -14.04 -15.61
C ARG A 466 6.24 -14.08 -17.13
N LEU A 467 5.89 -15.24 -17.69
CA LEU A 467 5.62 -15.41 -19.11
C LEU A 467 4.41 -14.58 -19.55
N TYR A 468 3.31 -14.65 -18.80
CA TYR A 468 2.09 -13.88 -19.05
C TYR A 468 2.35 -12.37 -19.00
N ALA A 469 3.15 -11.89 -18.05
CA ALA A 469 3.53 -10.47 -17.98
C ALA A 469 4.36 -10.03 -19.20
N ARG A 470 5.26 -10.89 -19.70
CA ARG A 470 6.04 -10.62 -20.91
C ARG A 470 5.16 -10.65 -22.17
N ALA A 471 4.33 -11.67 -22.32
CA ALA A 471 3.36 -11.79 -23.41
C ALA A 471 2.40 -10.59 -23.42
N SER A 472 1.83 -10.23 -22.27
CA SER A 472 0.88 -9.12 -22.14
C SER A 472 1.51 -7.75 -22.43
N ARG A 473 2.78 -7.53 -22.04
CA ARG A 473 3.50 -6.29 -22.40
C ARG A 473 3.77 -6.22 -23.90
N SER A 474 4.23 -7.32 -24.47
CA SER A 474 4.56 -7.41 -25.91
C SER A 474 3.30 -7.24 -26.76
N TRP A 475 2.20 -7.90 -26.38
CA TRP A 475 0.89 -7.76 -27.04
C TRP A 475 0.31 -6.35 -26.93
N ARG A 476 0.44 -5.71 -25.77
CA ARG A 476 0.06 -4.29 -25.62
C ARG A 476 0.89 -3.38 -26.52
N ALA A 477 2.20 -3.60 -26.60
CA ALA A 477 3.07 -2.82 -27.48
C ALA A 477 2.72 -3.02 -28.96
N LEU A 478 2.38 -4.25 -29.40
CA LEU A 478 1.92 -4.52 -30.76
C LEU A 478 0.59 -3.82 -31.06
N ARG A 479 -0.42 -3.98 -30.19
CA ARG A 479 -1.72 -3.31 -30.34
C ARG A 479 -1.58 -1.78 -30.36
N LEU A 480 -0.76 -1.23 -29.46
CA LEU A 480 -0.46 0.19 -29.44
C LEU A 480 0.23 0.62 -30.74
N GLY A 481 1.23 -0.12 -31.22
CA GLY A 481 1.90 0.19 -32.49
C GLY A 481 0.96 0.20 -33.70
N ILE A 482 -0.04 -0.70 -33.73
CA ILE A 482 -1.10 -0.70 -34.75
C ILE A 482 -1.98 0.54 -34.61
N LYS A 483 -2.42 0.85 -33.38
CA LYS A 483 -3.24 2.03 -33.09
C LYS A 483 -2.52 3.33 -33.42
N LEU A 484 -1.23 3.46 -33.11
CA LEU A 484 -0.42 4.64 -33.42
C LEU A 484 -0.24 4.86 -34.94
N ARG A 485 -0.44 3.81 -35.75
CA ARG A 485 -0.43 3.89 -37.22
C ARG A 485 -1.82 4.16 -37.80
N SER A 486 -2.90 4.12 -37.02
CA SER A 486 -4.22 4.42 -37.55
C SER A 486 -4.32 5.91 -37.89
N GLY A 487 -4.90 6.21 -39.04
CA GLY A 487 -5.23 7.59 -39.46
C GLY A 487 -6.48 8.13 -38.78
N SER A 488 -6.96 7.50 -37.69
CA SER A 488 -8.20 7.84 -37.00
C SER A 488 -8.03 8.93 -35.93
N VAL A 489 -6.78 9.36 -35.68
CA VAL A 489 -6.43 10.35 -34.67
C VAL A 489 -5.55 11.40 -35.35
N ASP A 490 -5.86 12.66 -35.13
CA ASP A 490 -4.96 13.75 -35.48
C ASP A 490 -3.76 13.75 -34.53
N TRP A 491 -2.75 12.97 -34.90
CA TRP A 491 -1.58 12.75 -34.06
C TRP A 491 -0.74 14.02 -33.88
N ASP A 492 -0.71 14.89 -34.88
CA ASP A 492 0.13 16.10 -34.83
C ASP A 492 -0.44 17.07 -33.80
N THR A 493 -1.75 17.34 -33.86
CA THR A 493 -2.45 18.16 -32.87
C THR A 493 -2.37 17.55 -31.48
N LEU A 494 -2.65 16.25 -31.32
CA LEU A 494 -2.63 15.59 -30.02
C LEU A 494 -1.22 15.61 -29.37
N LEU A 495 -0.17 15.37 -30.16
CA LEU A 495 1.21 15.40 -29.66
C LEU A 495 1.66 16.82 -29.33
N GLN A 496 1.28 17.82 -30.13
CA GLN A 496 1.57 19.23 -29.83
C GLN A 496 0.87 19.69 -28.55
N THR A 497 -0.43 19.43 -28.40
CA THR A 497 -1.20 19.75 -27.18
C THR A 497 -0.59 19.06 -25.96
N HIS A 498 -0.26 17.78 -26.08
CA HIS A 498 0.34 17.03 -24.98
C HIS A 498 1.72 17.55 -24.57
N ALA A 499 2.59 17.82 -25.55
CA ALA A 499 3.94 18.33 -25.29
C ALA A 499 3.90 19.75 -24.73
N GLY A 500 3.01 20.61 -25.24
CA GLY A 500 2.78 21.96 -24.72
C GLY A 500 2.34 21.93 -23.26
N LEU A 501 1.28 21.18 -22.95
CA LEU A 501 0.82 21.02 -21.56
C LEU A 501 1.88 20.40 -20.65
N ALA A 502 2.63 19.39 -21.12
CA ALA A 502 3.68 18.77 -20.32
C ALA A 502 4.84 19.75 -20.03
N GLY A 503 5.19 20.59 -21.00
CA GLY A 503 6.15 21.67 -20.84
C GLY A 503 5.67 22.73 -19.84
N GLU A 504 4.45 23.24 -20.02
CA GLU A 504 3.82 24.19 -19.10
C GLU A 504 3.81 23.65 -17.66
N LEU A 505 3.30 22.43 -17.45
CA LEU A 505 3.30 21.78 -16.14
C LEU A 505 4.71 21.57 -15.56
N ALA A 506 5.70 21.27 -16.40
CA ALA A 506 7.09 21.13 -15.95
C ALA A 506 7.71 22.48 -15.55
N THR A 507 7.26 23.58 -16.17
CA THR A 507 7.69 24.94 -15.87
C THR A 507 7.01 25.57 -14.66
N ILE A 508 5.80 25.15 -14.26
CA ILE A 508 5.10 25.65 -13.07
C ILE A 508 5.98 25.59 -11.82
N GLY A 509 6.72 24.49 -11.66
CA GLY A 509 7.66 24.30 -10.55
C GLY A 509 9.07 24.85 -10.80
N SER A 510 9.34 25.46 -11.96
CA SER A 510 10.67 25.99 -12.27
C SER A 510 10.92 27.26 -11.48
N GLY A 511 12.11 27.35 -10.88
CA GLY A 511 12.44 28.44 -9.96
C GLY A 511 11.83 28.30 -8.57
N LEU A 512 11.13 27.20 -8.26
CA LEU A 512 10.67 26.90 -6.91
C LEU A 512 11.60 25.89 -6.22
N VAL A 513 11.68 25.99 -4.89
CA VAL A 513 12.21 24.94 -4.02
C VAL A 513 11.05 24.03 -3.66
N LEU A 514 11.14 22.75 -4.03
CA LEU A 514 10.05 21.77 -3.95
C LEU A 514 10.49 20.51 -3.18
N PRO A 515 9.54 19.67 -2.72
CA PRO A 515 9.85 18.44 -1.99
C PRO A 515 10.95 17.59 -2.63
N GLY A 516 11.99 17.27 -1.86
CA GLY A 516 13.15 16.49 -2.29
C GLY A 516 14.23 17.26 -3.06
N ASP A 517 14.13 18.59 -3.16
CA ASP A 517 15.28 19.42 -3.54
C ASP A 517 16.31 19.50 -2.38
N PRO A 518 17.60 19.73 -2.65
CA PRO A 518 18.63 19.78 -1.59
C PRO A 518 18.41 20.87 -0.53
N ASP A 519 17.78 21.96 -0.95
CA ASP A 519 17.41 23.13 -0.14
C ASP A 519 15.97 23.05 0.41
N TRP A 520 15.28 21.92 0.20
CA TRP A 520 13.94 21.70 0.73
C TRP A 520 13.95 21.53 2.24
N VAL A 521 13.08 22.27 2.92
CA VAL A 521 12.81 22.09 4.35
C VAL A 521 11.43 21.46 4.48
N GLU A 522 11.38 20.29 5.10
CA GLU A 522 10.12 19.58 5.36
C GLU A 522 9.18 20.45 6.20
N PRO A 523 7.86 20.47 5.89
CA PRO A 523 6.89 21.22 6.66
C PRO A 523 6.89 20.80 8.14
N GLN A 524 6.72 21.80 9.00
CA GLN A 524 6.43 21.54 10.41
C GLN A 524 5.06 20.86 10.52
N SER A 525 4.85 20.14 11.61
CA SER A 525 3.57 19.45 11.77
C SER A 525 2.40 20.43 11.80
N GLY A 526 1.36 20.14 11.02
CA GLY A 526 0.22 21.04 10.86
C GLY A 526 0.31 21.99 9.66
N MET A 527 1.45 22.01 8.95
CA MET A 527 1.64 22.78 7.71
C MET A 527 1.61 21.87 6.49
N GLU A 528 1.07 22.37 5.38
CA GLU A 528 1.05 21.69 4.10
C GLU A 528 2.35 21.92 3.31
N ASP A 529 2.60 21.06 2.32
CA ASP A 529 3.81 21.17 1.49
C ASP A 529 3.90 22.51 0.78
N TRP A 530 2.79 23.04 0.27
CA TRP A 530 2.80 24.27 -0.52
C TRP A 530 3.17 25.51 0.29
N GLU A 531 2.94 25.51 1.61
CA GLU A 531 3.30 26.60 2.51
C GLU A 531 4.81 26.71 2.72
N MET A 532 5.55 25.62 2.45
CA MET A 532 7.00 25.57 2.54
C MET A 532 7.70 25.86 1.21
N VAL A 533 6.94 25.99 0.13
CA VAL A 533 7.48 26.31 -1.20
C VAL A 533 8.00 27.74 -1.21
N ARG A 534 9.19 27.92 -1.76
CA ARG A 534 9.87 29.23 -1.87
C ARG A 534 10.41 29.43 -3.27
N VAL A 535 10.59 30.68 -3.68
CA VAL A 535 11.28 31.00 -4.92
C VAL A 535 12.79 30.83 -4.71
N ARG A 536 13.48 30.18 -5.66
CA ARG A 536 14.93 29.99 -5.62
C ARG A 536 15.61 31.35 -5.77
N GLY A 537 16.41 31.73 -4.78
CA GLY A 537 17.18 32.97 -4.77
C GLY A 537 16.55 34.10 -3.95
N GLU A 538 15.40 33.86 -3.30
CA GLU A 538 14.84 34.72 -2.25
C GLU A 538 15.31 34.35 -0.85
#